data_AF-A0A7X6VDK0-F1
#
_entry.id   AF-A0A7X6VDK0-F1
#
_cell.length_a   1.000
_cell.length_b   1.000
_cell.length_c   1.000
_cell.angle_alpha   90.00
_cell.angle_beta   90.00
_cell.angle_gamma   90.00
#
_symmetry.space_group_name_H-M   'P 1'
#
loop_
_entity.id
_entity.type
_entity.pdbx_description
1 polymer ?
#
loop_
_entity_poly.entity_id
_entity_poly.type
_entity_poly.pdbx_seq_one_letter_code
_entity_poly.pdbx_strand_id
1 'polypeptide(L)'
;MQYSKIESLKLTLTNLARQGSKIRIPSFDVSGKIVGIGFKPYWTSPLDSKIETLEIQFTDDYGRLIPFNFYNITNYDIIENDRAQKDDSINTTLDIHIFSPNKNRDEDPYEKIRVEIFN
;
A
#
# COMPACT_ATOMS: atom_id res chain seq x y z
N MET A 1 10.06 10.81 3.54
CA MET A 1 10.30 9.42 3.96
C MET A 1 11.79 9.11 3.77
N GLN A 2 12.41 8.25 4.59
CA GLN A 2 13.81 7.85 4.36
C GLN A 2 13.92 6.88 3.17
N TYR A 3 14.99 6.96 2.38
CA TYR A 3 15.21 6.06 1.23
C TYR A 3 15.13 4.57 1.61
N SER A 4 15.71 4.18 2.74
CA SER A 4 15.66 2.80 3.25
C SER A 4 14.23 2.29 3.43
N LYS A 5 13.31 3.13 3.93
CA LYS A 5 11.89 2.78 4.06
C LYS A 5 11.24 2.52 2.70
N ILE A 6 11.60 3.27 1.65
CA ILE A 6 11.06 3.07 0.30
C ILE A 6 11.50 1.72 -0.26
N GLU A 7 12.79 1.39 -0.13
CA GLU A 7 13.32 0.09 -0.57
C GLU A 7 12.69 -1.06 0.20
N SER A 8 12.50 -0.92 1.52
CA SER A 8 11.78 -1.92 2.32
C SER A 8 10.33 -2.11 1.84
N LEU A 9 9.60 -1.04 1.56
CA LEU A 9 8.23 -1.13 1.04
C LEU A 9 8.19 -1.84 -0.31
N LYS A 10 9.10 -1.47 -1.22
CA LYS A 10 9.22 -2.06 -2.54
C LYS A 10 9.51 -3.56 -2.47
N LEU A 11 10.45 -3.96 -1.62
CA LEU A 11 10.79 -5.36 -1.41
C LEU A 11 9.60 -6.14 -0.86
N THR A 12 8.92 -5.60 0.17
CA THR A 12 7.74 -6.23 0.77
C THR A 12 6.63 -6.45 -0.24
N LEU A 13 6.19 -5.40 -0.95
CA LEU A 13 5.10 -5.50 -1.92
C LEU A 13 5.46 -6.42 -3.11
N THR A 14 6.71 -6.38 -3.59
CA THR A 14 7.17 -7.28 -4.66
C THR A 14 7.16 -8.74 -4.21
N ASN A 15 7.55 -9.02 -2.95
CA ASN A 15 7.51 -10.38 -2.40
C ASN A 15 6.08 -10.90 -2.27
N LEU A 16 5.14 -10.05 -1.84
CA LEU A 16 3.72 -10.40 -1.72
C LEU A 16 3.11 -10.68 -3.10
N ALA A 17 3.44 -9.87 -4.10
CA ALA A 17 3.06 -10.13 -5.50
C ALA A 17 3.62 -11.48 -6.00
N ARG A 18 4.89 -11.78 -5.71
CA ARG A 18 5.53 -13.05 -6.10
C ARG A 18 4.88 -14.27 -5.42
N GLN A 19 4.39 -14.11 -4.20
CA GLN A 19 3.66 -15.16 -3.48
C GLN A 19 2.23 -15.35 -4.02
N GLY A 20 1.74 -14.43 -4.86
CA GLY A 20 0.38 -14.44 -5.33
C GLY A 20 -0.63 -14.14 -4.23
N SER A 21 -0.22 -13.38 -3.22
CA SER A 21 -1.10 -12.94 -2.12
C SER A 21 -2.28 -12.14 -2.66
N LYS A 22 -3.38 -12.16 -1.92
CA LYS A 22 -4.55 -11.35 -2.17
C LYS A 22 -4.47 -10.05 -1.39
N ILE A 23 -5.03 -9.00 -1.97
CA ILE A 23 -5.15 -7.67 -1.39
C ILE A 23 -6.62 -7.33 -1.19
N ARG A 24 -6.90 -6.54 -0.16
CA ARG A 24 -8.16 -5.82 0.05
C ARG A 24 -7.86 -4.40 0.50
N ILE A 25 -8.59 -3.44 -0.06
CA ILE A 25 -8.54 -2.03 0.34
C ILE A 25 -9.95 -1.62 0.75
N PRO A 26 -10.31 -1.74 2.05
CA PRO A 26 -11.71 -1.64 2.50
C PRO A 26 -12.38 -0.32 2.15
N SER A 27 -11.66 0.80 2.18
CA SER A 27 -12.22 2.13 1.88
C SER A 27 -12.66 2.32 0.42
N PHE A 28 -12.23 1.43 -0.48
CA PHE A 28 -12.56 1.48 -1.91
C PHE A 28 -13.35 0.25 -2.38
N ASP A 29 -13.68 -0.67 -1.47
CA ASP A 29 -14.35 -1.94 -1.76
C ASP A 29 -13.68 -2.74 -2.90
N VAL A 30 -12.34 -2.70 -2.92
CA VAL A 30 -11.54 -3.45 -3.91
C VAL A 30 -10.83 -4.62 -3.24
N SER A 31 -10.84 -5.75 -3.93
CA SER A 31 -10.07 -6.94 -3.55
C SER A 31 -9.68 -7.76 -4.77
N GLY A 32 -8.58 -8.50 -4.66
CA GLY A 32 -8.15 -9.42 -5.71
C GLY A 32 -6.78 -10.01 -5.44
N LYS A 33 -6.30 -10.83 -6.39
CA LYS A 33 -4.96 -11.41 -6.33
C LYS A 33 -3.94 -10.43 -6.89
N ILE A 34 -2.88 -10.12 -6.14
CA ILE A 34 -1.80 -9.25 -6.60
C ILE A 34 -1.06 -9.95 -7.74
N VAL A 35 -0.85 -9.23 -8.85
CA VAL A 35 -0.10 -9.72 -10.02
C VAL A 35 1.05 -8.83 -10.43
N GLY A 36 1.08 -7.57 -9.96
CA GLY A 36 2.15 -6.64 -10.28
C GLY A 36 2.17 -5.45 -9.33
N ILE A 37 3.35 -4.85 -9.17
CA ILE A 37 3.54 -3.62 -8.40
C ILE A 37 4.38 -2.65 -9.24
N GLY A 38 3.87 -1.44 -9.44
CA GLY A 38 4.56 -0.33 -10.08
C GLY A 38 5.00 0.71 -9.06
N PHE A 39 6.23 1.20 -9.15
CA PHE A 39 6.74 2.26 -8.29
C PHE A 39 7.30 3.41 -9.13
N LYS A 40 6.77 4.62 -8.92
CA LYS A 40 7.34 5.86 -9.44
C LYS A 40 7.89 6.70 -8.27
N PRO A 41 9.19 6.66 -8.02
CA PRO A 41 9.79 7.50 -6.98
C PRO A 41 9.79 8.97 -7.42
N TYR A 42 9.55 9.88 -6.47
CA TYR A 42 9.84 11.30 -6.63
C TYR A 42 11.15 11.58 -5.90
N TRP A 43 12.26 11.64 -6.64
CA TRP A 43 13.58 11.93 -6.11
C TRP A 43 14.06 13.29 -6.61
N THR A 44 13.86 14.33 -5.81
CA THR A 44 14.55 15.61 -6.01
C THR A 44 15.87 15.64 -5.23
N SER A 45 15.98 14.90 -4.12
CA SER A 45 17.25 14.60 -3.43
C SER A 45 17.10 13.40 -2.47
N PRO A 46 18.21 12.76 -2.01
CA PRO A 46 18.17 11.71 -0.98
C PRO A 46 17.54 12.15 0.35
N LEU A 47 17.45 13.46 0.60
CA LEU A 47 16.87 14.04 1.81
C LEU A 47 15.35 14.28 1.69
N ASP A 48 14.80 14.33 0.46
CA ASP A 48 13.38 14.52 0.19
C ASP A 48 12.82 13.36 -0.65
N SER A 49 12.94 12.14 -0.11
CA SER A 49 12.41 10.95 -0.78
C SER A 49 10.91 10.83 -0.51
N LYS A 50 10.11 10.92 -1.58
CA LYS A 50 8.67 10.63 -1.60
C LYS A 50 8.37 9.61 -2.70
N ILE A 51 7.24 8.92 -2.58
CA ILE A 51 6.75 8.08 -3.68
C ILE A 51 5.64 8.89 -4.38
N GLU A 52 5.88 9.27 -5.62
CA GLU A 52 4.91 9.99 -6.44
C GLU A 52 3.70 9.10 -6.70
N THR A 53 3.96 7.85 -7.07
CA THR A 53 2.95 6.87 -7.41
C THR A 53 3.37 5.48 -6.99
N LEU A 54 2.47 4.78 -6.30
CA LEU A 54 2.51 3.34 -6.10
C LEU A 54 1.29 2.76 -6.83
N GLU A 55 1.53 1.91 -7.81
CA GLU A 55 0.50 1.15 -8.50
C GLU A 55 0.50 -0.28 -7.98
N ILE A 56 -0.66 -0.78 -7.57
CA ILE A 56 -0.88 -2.19 -7.29
C ILE A 56 -1.82 -2.73 -8.35
N GLN A 57 -1.35 -3.71 -9.12
CA GLN A 57 -2.15 -4.42 -10.10
C GLN A 57 -2.64 -5.72 -9.48
N PHE A 58 -3.96 -5.93 -9.51
CA PHE A 58 -4.57 -7.16 -9.04
C PHE A 58 -5.62 -7.67 -10.02
N THR A 59 -5.91 -8.98 -9.95
CA THR A 59 -7.02 -9.59 -10.67
C THR A 59 -8.19 -9.80 -9.73
N ASP A 60 -9.37 -9.33 -10.12
CA ASP A 60 -10.63 -9.63 -9.40
C ASP A 60 -11.07 -11.08 -9.60
N ASP A 61 -12.18 -11.47 -8.96
CA ASP A 61 -12.75 -12.83 -9.08
C ASP A 61 -13.26 -13.15 -10.50
N TYR A 62 -13.40 -12.14 -11.36
CA TYR A 62 -13.77 -12.29 -12.77
C TYR A 62 -12.53 -12.36 -13.69
N GLY A 63 -11.32 -12.34 -13.12
CA GLY A 63 -10.06 -12.37 -13.86
C GLY A 63 -9.70 -11.05 -14.55
N ARG A 64 -10.37 -9.94 -14.20
CA ARG A 64 -10.09 -8.61 -14.76
C ARG A 64 -8.88 -8.01 -14.06
N LEU A 65 -7.94 -7.49 -14.84
CA LEU A 65 -6.79 -6.75 -14.31
C LEU A 65 -7.23 -5.33 -13.92
N ILE A 66 -7.11 -5.01 -12.63
CA ILE A 66 -7.48 -3.71 -12.06
C ILE A 66 -6.22 -3.07 -11.47
N PRO A 67 -5.79 -1.91 -11.99
CA PRO A 67 -4.76 -1.10 -11.35
C PRO A 67 -5.38 -0.22 -10.26
N PHE A 68 -4.73 -0.17 -9.09
CA PHE A 68 -5.06 0.78 -8.04
C PHE A 68 -3.86 1.64 -7.73
N ASN A 69 -4.05 2.96 -7.82
CA ASN A 69 -2.97 3.94 -7.73
C ASN A 69 -3.08 4.76 -6.44
N PHE A 70 -1.99 4.76 -5.68
CA PHE A 70 -1.77 5.71 -4.60
C PHE A 70 -0.89 6.84 -5.10
N TYR A 71 -1.26 8.08 -4.81
CA TYR A 71 -0.51 9.27 -5.19
C TYR A 71 0.03 10.00 -3.96
N ASN A 72 1.20 10.63 -4.11
CA ASN A 72 1.80 11.48 -3.09
C ASN A 72 1.95 10.79 -1.73
N ILE A 73 2.52 9.59 -1.71
CA ILE A 73 2.75 8.84 -0.47
C ILE A 73 3.88 9.52 0.31
N THR A 74 3.57 9.87 1.56
CA THR A 74 4.46 10.58 2.47
C THR A 74 5.09 9.64 3.50
N ASN A 75 4.37 8.59 3.90
CA ASN A 75 4.81 7.56 4.82
C ASN A 75 3.97 6.27 4.64
N TYR A 76 4.40 5.19 5.29
CA TYR A 76 3.59 4.00 5.52
C TYR A 76 3.97 3.38 6.87
N ASP A 77 3.03 2.64 7.44
CA ASP A 77 3.23 1.84 8.64
C ASP A 77 2.81 0.39 8.36
N ILE A 78 3.67 -0.57 8.70
CA ILE A 78 3.31 -1.99 8.73
C ILE A 78 2.73 -2.26 10.11
N ILE A 79 1.47 -2.67 10.16
CA ILE A 79 0.84 -3.12 11.40
C ILE A 79 1.09 -4.62 11.50
N GLU A 80 2.01 -5.00 12.38
CA GLU A 80 2.18 -6.39 12.78
C GLU A 80 0.97 -6.81 13.61
N ASN A 81 0.19 -7.76 13.10
CA ASN A 81 -0.91 -8.34 13.85
C ASN A 81 -0.34 -9.39 14.82
N ASP A 82 -0.06 -8.96 16.05
CA ASP A 82 0.38 -9.82 17.18
C ASP A 82 -0.71 -10.79 17.69
N ARG A 83 -1.85 -10.85 16.99
CA ARG A 83 -3.00 -11.69 17.35
C ARG A 83 -3.32 -12.66 16.24
N ALA A 84 -2.52 -13.72 16.18
CA ALA A 84 -2.97 -15.00 15.67
C ALA A 84 -4.08 -15.56 16.58
N GLN A 85 -5.30 -15.05 16.46
CA GLN A 85 -6.49 -15.69 17.00
C GLN A 85 -7.66 -15.59 16.02
N LYS A 86 -7.88 -16.73 15.37
CA LYS A 86 -9.20 -17.35 15.19
C LYS A 86 -10.17 -16.67 14.22
N ASP A 87 -9.67 -16.14 13.10
CA ASP A 87 -10.35 -16.17 11.80
C ASP A 87 -9.32 -15.83 10.71
N ASP A 88 -9.47 -16.42 9.53
CA ASP A 88 -8.40 -16.75 8.58
C ASP A 88 -7.53 -15.60 8.00
N SER A 89 -6.23 -15.91 7.87
CA SER A 89 -5.28 -15.55 6.79
C SER A 89 -4.76 -14.12 6.54
N ILE A 90 -5.05 -13.09 7.35
CA ILE A 90 -4.40 -11.77 7.17
C ILE A 90 -2.94 -11.80 7.67
N ASN A 91 -2.00 -11.80 6.72
CA ASN A 91 -0.55 -11.90 6.99
C ASN A 91 0.12 -10.54 7.17
N THR A 92 -0.41 -9.49 6.54
CA THR A 92 0.17 -8.15 6.63
C THR A 92 -0.91 -7.09 6.48
N THR A 93 -0.94 -6.15 7.41
CA THR A 93 -1.74 -4.92 7.26
C THR A 93 -0.78 -3.75 7.08
N LEU A 94 -1.04 -2.94 6.06
CA LEU A 94 -0.24 -1.78 5.70
C LEU A 94 -1.15 -0.56 5.72
N ASP A 95 -0.78 0.47 6.47
CA ASP A 95 -1.42 1.76 6.40
C ASP A 95 -0.55 2.71 5.55
N ILE A 96 -1.09 3.18 4.43
CA ILE A 96 -0.41 4.07 3.48
C ILE A 96 -0.88 5.51 3.73
N HIS A 97 0.05 6.43 3.99
CA HIS A 97 -0.26 7.82 4.26
C HIS A 97 -0.06 8.66 2.99
N ILE A 98 -1.15 9.13 2.41
CA ILE A 98 -1.16 9.98 1.21
C ILE A 98 -1.44 11.43 1.59
N PHE A 99 -0.83 12.38 0.90
CA PHE A 99 -1.14 13.79 1.09
C PHE A 99 -2.52 14.14 0.49
N SER A 100 -3.41 14.71 1.31
CA SER A 100 -4.75 15.14 0.87
C SER A 100 -4.93 16.64 1.09
N PRO A 101 -4.87 17.46 0.03
CA PRO A 101 -4.94 18.93 0.16
C PRO A 101 -6.32 19.44 0.60
N ASN A 102 -7.34 18.57 0.62
CA ASN A 102 -8.72 18.91 0.93
C ASN A 102 -9.09 18.72 2.41
N LYS A 103 -8.16 18.24 3.26
CA LYS A 103 -8.40 18.13 4.71
C LYS A 103 -8.26 19.47 5.41
N ASN A 104 -9.16 19.74 6.37
CA ASN A 104 -9.15 20.98 7.16
C ASN A 104 -7.85 21.12 7.94
N ARG A 105 -7.39 22.37 8.14
CA ARG A 105 -6.10 22.70 8.78
C ARG A 105 -5.95 22.20 10.23
N ASP A 106 -7.06 21.84 10.88
CA ASP A 106 -7.09 21.32 12.26
C ASP A 106 -7.00 19.79 12.34
N GLU A 107 -7.00 19.09 11.19
CA GLU A 107 -6.81 17.64 11.09
C GLU A 107 -5.46 17.30 10.46
N ASP A 108 -4.98 16.07 10.70
CA ASP A 108 -3.77 15.54 10.06
C ASP A 108 -3.92 15.66 8.52
N PRO A 109 -3.03 16.39 7.80
CA PRO A 109 -3.16 16.67 6.36
C PRO A 109 -3.00 15.43 5.48
N TYR A 110 -2.80 14.27 6.09
CA TYR A 110 -2.65 13.00 5.42
C TYR A 110 -3.93 12.18 5.52
N GLU A 111 -4.29 11.54 4.41
CA GLU A 111 -5.27 10.47 4.40
C GLU A 111 -4.55 9.14 4.55
N LYS A 112 -5.09 8.30 5.43
CA LYS A 112 -4.53 7.01 5.78
C LYS A 112 -5.40 5.94 5.15
N ILE A 113 -4.85 5.25 4.16
CA ILE A 113 -5.54 4.17 3.45
C ILE A 113 -5.02 2.84 3.98
N ARG A 114 -5.95 2.02 4.47
CA ARG A 114 -5.64 0.66 4.94
C ARG A 114 -5.61 -0.32 3.78
N VAL A 115 -4.54 -1.09 3.72
CA VAL A 115 -4.34 -2.19 2.79
C VAL A 115 -4.15 -3.48 3.60
N GLU A 116 -5.02 -4.45 3.35
CA GLU A 116 -5.01 -5.76 4.00
C GLU A 116 -4.49 -6.79 3.00
N ILE A 117 -3.52 -7.62 3.40
CA ILE A 117 -2.89 -8.61 2.54
C ILE A 117 -2.95 -9.98 3.20
N PHE A 118 -3.44 -10.95 2.46
CA PHE A 118 -3.73 -12.31 2.91
C PHE A 118 -3.25 -13.33 1.87
N ASN A 119 -2.93 -14.54 2.31
CA ASN A 119 -2.55 -15.64 1.41
C ASN A 119 -3.76 -16.48 1.00
#